data_AF-A0A9D7EF41-F1
#
_entry.id   AF-A0A9D7EF41-F1
#
_cell.length_a   1.000
_cell.length_b   1.000
_cell.length_c   1.000
_cell.angle_alpha   90.00
_cell.angle_beta   90.00
_cell.angle_gamma   90.00
#
_symmetry.space_group_name_H-M   'P 1'
#
loop_
_entity.id
_entity.type
_entity.pdbx_description
1 polymer ?
#
loop_
_entity_poly.entity_id
_entity_poly.type
_entity_poly.pdbx_seq_one_letter_code
_entity_poly.pdbx_strand_id
1 'polypeptide(L)'
;MAFAVPKTLRANLGSVTLIREHGLFYIDVILIDDTLTALFDTGAEVWAIDPMTARRAGLATMDSVDVEGSNTTFRTARAAVAGCSLGGTFLHTVLATVRDLSYALAPTGRRLDLIAGNDLFAGRTVDLDLVAGTFTVHRTTPMIEGARAVAFATDHGIPRMAGTIDDTPVDLRLDTGASLLPHPSSM
;
A
#
# COMPACT_ATOMS: atom_id res chain seq x y z
N MET A 1 -28.19 -8.98 29.95
CA MET A 1 -28.15 -10.17 29.06
C MET A 1 -27.00 -9.93 28.09
N ALA A 2 -25.85 -10.55 28.31
CA ALA A 2 -24.68 -10.38 27.45
C ALA A 2 -24.89 -11.24 26.21
N PHE A 3 -25.01 -10.62 25.05
CA PHE A 3 -24.96 -11.34 23.79
C PHE A 3 -23.52 -11.75 23.56
N ALA A 4 -23.26 -13.06 23.45
CA ALA A 4 -21.97 -13.56 23.01
C ALA A 4 -21.75 -13.06 21.58
N VAL A 5 -20.76 -12.19 21.39
CA VAL A 5 -20.32 -11.79 20.05
C VAL A 5 -19.64 -13.02 19.42
N PRO A 6 -19.96 -13.41 18.17
CA PRO A 6 -19.34 -14.57 17.56
C PRO A 6 -17.82 -14.40 17.48
N LYS A 7 -17.07 -15.41 17.95
CA LYS A 7 -15.64 -15.55 17.68
C LYS A 7 -15.45 -15.57 16.17
N THR A 8 -14.99 -14.45 15.62
CA THR A 8 -14.89 -14.30 14.19
C THR A 8 -13.52 -14.77 13.73
N LEU A 9 -13.49 -15.81 12.89
CA LEU A 9 -12.26 -16.33 12.28
C LEU A 9 -11.86 -15.44 11.10
N ARG A 10 -10.70 -14.78 11.21
CA ARG A 10 -10.03 -14.15 10.07
C ARG A 10 -9.58 -15.23 9.11
N ALA A 11 -10.20 -15.30 7.93
CA ALA A 11 -9.69 -16.14 6.86
C ALA A 11 -8.45 -15.45 6.26
N ASN A 12 -7.27 -15.91 6.68
CA ASN A 12 -6.00 -15.54 6.05
C ASN A 12 -6.05 -15.97 4.58
N LEU A 13 -5.93 -15.00 3.67
CA LEU A 13 -5.84 -15.27 2.24
C LEU A 13 -4.39 -15.52 1.86
N GLY A 14 -3.46 -14.77 2.44
CA GLY A 14 -2.04 -14.84 2.16
C GLY A 14 -1.23 -14.00 3.14
N SER A 15 0.01 -14.43 3.39
CA SER A 15 0.97 -13.74 4.24
C SER A 15 2.31 -13.66 3.53
N VAL A 16 2.99 -12.53 3.68
CA VAL A 16 4.37 -12.32 3.22
C VAL A 16 5.21 -11.72 4.34
N THR A 17 6.53 -11.80 4.18
CA THR A 17 7.47 -11.08 5.03
C THR A 17 7.29 -9.58 4.82
N LEU A 18 7.17 -8.84 5.92
CA LEU A 18 7.21 -7.39 5.93
C LEU A 18 8.66 -6.95 6.11
N ILE A 19 9.22 -6.29 5.10
CA ILE A 19 10.56 -5.73 5.14
C ILE A 19 10.45 -4.31 5.68
N ARG A 20 11.18 -4.00 6.75
CA ARG A 20 11.20 -2.66 7.34
C ARG A 20 12.58 -2.02 7.19
N GLU A 21 12.66 -0.94 6.42
CA GLU A 21 13.91 -0.23 6.17
C GLU A 21 13.64 1.25 5.92
N HIS A 22 14.54 2.15 6.35
CA HIS A 22 14.38 3.61 6.19
C HIS A 22 13.06 4.20 6.75
N GLY A 23 12.46 3.52 7.73
CA GLY A 23 11.16 3.91 8.30
C GLY A 23 9.95 3.49 7.44
N LEU A 24 10.18 2.79 6.33
CA LEU A 24 9.18 2.37 5.36
C LEU A 24 8.92 0.87 5.45
N PHE A 25 7.82 0.46 4.82
CA PHE A 25 7.34 -0.92 4.79
C PHE A 25 7.29 -1.45 3.37
N TYR A 26 8.05 -2.52 3.10
CA TYR A 26 8.11 -3.14 1.80
C TYR A 26 7.62 -4.58 1.85
N ILE A 27 7.03 -5.02 0.75
CA ILE A 27 6.50 -6.37 0.57
C ILE A 27 6.89 -6.88 -0.82
N ASP A 28 7.05 -8.19 -0.93
CA ASP A 28 7.25 -8.84 -2.22
C ASP A 28 5.89 -9.16 -2.84
N VAL A 29 5.72 -8.74 -4.09
CA VAL A 29 4.52 -8.98 -4.89
C VAL A 29 4.93 -9.72 -6.15
N ILE A 30 4.21 -10.77 -6.51
CA ILE A 30 4.43 -11.49 -7.75
C ILE A 30 3.51 -10.91 -8.81
N LEU A 31 4.09 -10.31 -9.84
CA LEU A 31 3.36 -9.86 -11.03
C LEU A 31 3.74 -10.76 -12.19
N ILE A 32 2.75 -11.52 -12.70
CA ILE A 32 2.98 -12.58 -13.69
C ILE A 32 3.93 -13.61 -13.06
N ASP A 33 5.19 -13.67 -13.49
CA ASP A 33 6.22 -14.60 -13.01
C ASP A 33 7.40 -13.85 -12.34
N ASP A 34 7.33 -12.52 -12.24
CA ASP A 34 8.38 -11.69 -11.65
C ASP A 34 8.04 -11.34 -10.19
N THR A 35 9.02 -11.49 -9.30
CA THR A 35 8.93 -10.94 -7.93
C THR A 35 9.36 -9.48 -7.94
N LEU A 36 8.46 -8.60 -7.50
CA LEU A 36 8.62 -7.16 -7.47
C LEU A 36 8.74 -6.66 -6.04
N THR A 37 9.57 -5.64 -5.85
CA THR A 37 9.65 -4.91 -4.58
C THR A 37 8.56 -3.84 -4.55
N ALA A 38 7.61 -3.97 -3.63
CA ALA A 38 6.52 -3.01 -3.44
C ALA A 38 6.74 -2.18 -2.17
N LEU A 39 6.55 -0.87 -2.25
CA LEU A 39 6.33 -0.03 -1.07
C LEU A 39 4.84 -0.12 -0.69
N PHE A 40 4.54 -0.50 0.56
CA PHE A 40 3.18 -0.40 1.07
C PHE A 40 2.88 1.05 1.47
N ASP A 41 1.99 1.71 0.75
CA ASP A 41 1.74 3.14 0.89
C ASP A 41 0.24 3.42 1.06
N THR A 42 -0.21 3.52 2.31
CA THR A 42 -1.58 3.93 2.65
C THR A 42 -1.86 5.39 2.30
N GLY A 43 -0.84 6.17 1.99
CA GLY A 43 -0.94 7.53 1.49
C GLY A 43 -1.17 7.62 -0.02
N ALA A 44 -1.08 6.52 -0.75
CA ALA A 44 -1.39 6.45 -2.17
C ALA A 44 -2.82 5.93 -2.37
N GLU A 45 -3.65 6.68 -3.10
CA GLU A 45 -4.96 6.22 -3.56
C GLU A 45 -4.81 5.03 -4.51
N VAL A 46 -3.99 5.24 -5.54
CA VAL A 46 -3.76 4.32 -6.64
C VAL A 46 -2.34 3.78 -6.60
N TRP A 47 -2.18 2.52 -6.93
CA TRP A 47 -0.87 1.94 -7.13
C TRP A 47 -0.11 2.59 -8.30
N ALA A 48 1.22 2.55 -8.21
CA ALA A 48 2.14 3.04 -9.23
C ALA A 48 3.17 1.97 -9.57
N ILE A 49 3.57 1.89 -10.84
CA ILE A 49 4.56 0.94 -11.32
C ILE A 49 5.67 1.66 -12.08
N ASP A 50 6.91 1.22 -11.88
CA ASP A 50 8.06 1.76 -12.60
C ASP A 50 7.99 1.45 -14.12
N PRO A 51 8.33 2.41 -15.00
CA PRO A 51 8.29 2.21 -16.45
C PRO A 51 9.15 1.04 -16.95
N MET A 52 10.29 0.74 -16.31
CA MET A 52 11.08 -0.45 -16.69
C MET A 52 10.37 -1.72 -16.27
N THR A 53 9.79 -1.76 -15.08
CA THR A 53 8.98 -2.90 -14.61
C THR A 53 7.79 -3.13 -15.53
N ALA A 54 7.03 -2.09 -15.86
CA ALA A 54 5.86 -2.21 -16.73
C ALA A 54 6.22 -2.75 -18.12
N ARG A 55 7.33 -2.25 -18.70
CA ARG A 55 7.85 -2.76 -19.99
C ARG A 55 8.31 -4.21 -19.90
N ARG A 56 9.03 -4.59 -18.83
CA ARG A 56 9.50 -5.97 -18.62
C ARG A 56 8.32 -6.95 -18.48
N ALA A 57 7.28 -6.53 -17.77
CA ALA A 57 6.05 -7.30 -17.61
C ALA A 57 5.13 -7.27 -18.85
N GLY A 58 5.52 -6.59 -19.94
CA GLY A 58 4.72 -6.51 -21.17
C GLY A 58 3.38 -5.78 -21.01
N LEU A 59 3.27 -4.88 -20.03
CA LEU A 59 2.03 -4.17 -19.76
C LEU A 59 1.75 -3.12 -20.84
N ALA A 60 0.53 -3.13 -21.37
CA ALA A 60 0.08 -2.13 -22.31
C ALA A 60 -0.18 -0.80 -21.58
N THR A 61 0.55 0.24 -21.99
CA THR A 61 0.29 1.61 -21.53
C THR A 61 -0.95 2.18 -22.23
N MET A 62 -1.82 2.81 -21.46
CA MET A 62 -3.05 3.47 -21.86
C MET A 62 -2.90 5.00 -21.80
N ASP A 63 -4.00 5.70 -22.08
CA ASP A 63 -4.10 7.16 -22.00
C ASP A 63 -3.54 7.74 -20.71
N SER A 64 -2.93 8.91 -20.84
CA SER A 64 -2.38 9.66 -19.72
C SER A 64 -3.47 10.41 -18.95
N VAL A 65 -3.40 10.34 -17.63
CA VAL A 65 -4.30 11.01 -16.68
C VAL A 65 -3.52 11.99 -15.81
N ASP A 66 -4.21 13.01 -15.32
CA ASP A 66 -3.68 13.89 -14.28
C ASP A 66 -3.84 13.21 -12.92
N VAL A 67 -2.77 13.19 -12.14
CA VAL A 67 -2.72 12.60 -10.80
C VAL A 67 -2.24 13.66 -9.83
N GLU A 68 -2.92 13.76 -8.70
CA GLU A 68 -2.54 14.64 -7.60
C GLU A 68 -1.49 13.95 -6.72
N GLY A 69 -0.35 14.59 -6.56
CA GLY A 69 0.65 14.24 -5.55
C GLY A 69 0.70 15.33 -4.48
N SER A 70 1.44 15.06 -3.39
CA SER A 70 1.45 15.93 -2.20
C SER A 70 1.76 17.41 -2.46
N ASN A 71 2.56 17.71 -3.50
CA ASN A 71 3.00 19.08 -3.81
C ASN A 71 2.67 19.54 -5.25
N THR A 72 2.11 18.68 -6.09
CA THR A 72 1.82 19.02 -7.50
C THR A 72 0.85 18.03 -8.12
N THR A 73 0.06 18.51 -9.08
CA THR A 73 -0.59 17.66 -10.08
C THR A 73 0.40 17.39 -11.21
N PHE A 74 0.43 16.17 -11.74
CA PHE A 74 1.27 15.80 -12.87
C PHE A 74 0.56 14.78 -13.74
N ARG A 75 0.91 14.75 -15.03
CA ARG A 75 0.30 13.84 -16.00
C ARG A 75 1.12 12.57 -16.14
N THR A 76 0.49 11.41 -16.06
CA THR A 76 1.16 10.09 -16.12
C THR A 76 0.34 9.11 -16.97
N ALA A 77 1.03 8.22 -17.69
CA ALA A 77 0.38 7.13 -18.40
C ALA A 77 -0.22 6.13 -17.40
N ARG A 78 -1.23 5.38 -17.84
CA ARG A 78 -1.76 4.24 -17.07
C ARG A 78 -1.32 2.93 -17.67
N ALA A 79 -1.32 1.86 -16.90
CA ALA A 79 -1.14 0.49 -17.39
C ALA A 79 -2.23 -0.41 -16.81
N ALA A 80 -2.88 -1.19 -17.68
CA ALA A 80 -3.82 -2.20 -17.22
C ALA A 80 -3.06 -3.41 -16.71
N VAL A 81 -3.37 -3.85 -15.48
CA VAL A 81 -2.77 -5.06 -14.94
C VAL A 81 -3.87 -6.00 -14.50
N ALA A 82 -3.83 -7.23 -15.01
CA ALA A 82 -4.84 -8.25 -14.74
C ALA A 82 -4.92 -8.64 -13.25
N GLY A 83 -3.83 -8.41 -12.51
CA GLY A 83 -3.73 -8.65 -11.09
C GLY A 83 -2.29 -8.99 -10.72
N CYS A 84 -2.08 -9.21 -9.44
CA CYS A 84 -0.83 -9.71 -8.90
C CYS A 84 -1.11 -10.74 -7.80
N SER A 85 -0.08 -11.41 -7.31
CA SER A 85 -0.23 -12.28 -6.15
C SER A 85 0.67 -11.88 -4.99
N LEU A 86 0.14 -12.03 -3.79
CA LEU A 86 0.82 -11.75 -2.54
C LEU A 86 0.58 -12.91 -1.58
N GLY A 87 1.64 -13.60 -1.17
CA GLY A 87 1.54 -14.71 -0.22
C GLY A 87 0.57 -15.82 -0.67
N GLY A 88 0.47 -16.05 -1.98
CA GLY A 88 -0.49 -17.00 -2.57
C GLY A 88 -1.91 -16.47 -2.80
N THR A 89 -2.23 -15.25 -2.37
CA THR A 89 -3.50 -14.57 -2.69
C THR A 89 -3.41 -13.86 -4.02
N PHE A 90 -4.37 -14.11 -4.91
CA PHE A 90 -4.54 -13.26 -6.09
C PHE A 90 -5.31 -11.98 -5.73
N LEU A 91 -4.73 -10.83 -6.09
CA LEU A 91 -5.33 -9.51 -6.00
C LEU A 91 -5.74 -9.07 -7.41
N HIS A 92 -7.01 -8.69 -7.55
CA HIS A 92 -7.66 -8.49 -8.85
C HIS A 92 -7.14 -7.26 -9.61
N THR A 93 -7.57 -7.17 -10.87
CA THR A 93 -7.23 -6.13 -11.83
C THR A 93 -7.25 -4.73 -11.24
N VAL A 94 -6.19 -3.99 -11.51
CA VAL A 94 -5.98 -2.62 -11.06
C VAL A 94 -5.39 -1.79 -12.22
N LEU A 95 -5.74 -0.50 -12.28
CA LEU A 95 -5.20 0.45 -13.27
C LEU A 95 -4.01 1.18 -12.67
N ALA A 96 -2.79 0.83 -13.08
CA ALA A 96 -1.57 1.42 -12.52
C ALA A 96 -1.30 2.77 -13.12
N THR A 97 -0.78 3.68 -12.33
CA THR A 97 -0.04 4.82 -12.87
C THR A 97 1.38 4.36 -13.21
N VAL A 98 1.95 4.85 -14.32
CA VAL A 98 3.32 4.54 -14.73
C VAL A 98 4.22 5.71 -14.37
N ARG A 99 5.04 5.56 -13.33
CA ARG A 99 5.80 6.67 -12.72
C ARG A 99 7.24 6.25 -12.53
N ASP A 100 8.19 7.12 -12.87
CA ASP A 100 9.61 6.86 -12.61
C ASP A 100 9.87 6.75 -11.11
N LEU A 101 10.21 5.55 -10.64
CA LEU A 101 10.50 5.26 -9.23
C LEU A 101 12.00 5.14 -8.96
N SER A 102 12.86 5.48 -9.93
CA SER A 102 14.32 5.30 -9.83
C SER A 102 14.96 6.05 -8.66
N TYR A 103 14.33 7.12 -8.19
CA TYR A 103 14.79 7.91 -7.05
C TYR A 103 14.10 7.55 -5.74
N ALA A 104 13.12 6.66 -5.73
CA ALA A 104 12.42 6.30 -4.50
C ALA A 104 13.31 5.45 -3.58
N LEU A 105 13.14 5.62 -2.26
CA LEU A 105 13.79 4.76 -1.26
C LEU A 105 13.32 3.30 -1.45
N ALA A 106 14.27 2.38 -1.43
CA ALA A 106 14.05 0.94 -1.53
C ALA A 106 14.90 0.20 -0.48
N PRO A 107 14.60 -1.08 -0.18
CA PRO A 107 15.48 -1.88 0.67
C PRO A 107 16.89 -1.97 0.10
N THR A 108 17.89 -2.10 0.97
CA THR A 108 19.31 -2.15 0.56
C THR A 108 19.54 -3.21 -0.52
N GLY A 109 20.19 -2.80 -1.62
CA GLY A 109 20.52 -3.67 -2.75
C GLY A 109 19.35 -4.01 -3.67
N ARG A 110 18.18 -3.40 -3.47
CA ARG A 110 16.99 -3.57 -4.30
C ARG A 110 16.59 -2.24 -4.95
N ARG A 111 15.80 -2.32 -6.01
CA ARG A 111 15.10 -1.17 -6.60
C ARG A 111 13.64 -1.21 -6.19
N LEU A 112 12.99 -0.06 -6.13
CA LEU A 112 11.54 -0.01 -5.98
C LEU A 112 10.89 -0.26 -7.35
N ASP A 113 10.05 -1.29 -7.44
CA ASP A 113 9.35 -1.63 -8.69
C ASP A 113 7.93 -1.05 -8.73
N LEU A 114 7.34 -0.84 -7.54
CA LEU A 114 5.91 -0.65 -7.34
C LEU A 114 5.64 0.14 -6.05
N ILE A 115 4.64 1.01 -6.09
CA ILE A 115 3.97 1.55 -4.90
C ILE A 115 2.60 0.88 -4.82
N ALA A 116 2.36 0.11 -3.76
CA ALA A 116 1.08 -0.54 -3.48
C ALA A 116 0.18 0.42 -2.70
N GLY A 117 -0.70 1.10 -3.41
CA GLY A 117 -1.73 1.99 -2.85
C GLY A 117 -2.92 1.24 -2.27
N ASN A 118 -3.89 2.00 -1.75
CA ASN A 118 -5.08 1.43 -1.11
C ASN A 118 -6.01 0.69 -2.08
N ASP A 119 -6.03 1.09 -3.37
CA ASP A 119 -6.81 0.43 -4.41
C ASP A 119 -6.51 -1.08 -4.54
N LEU A 120 -5.24 -1.46 -4.38
CA LEU A 120 -4.80 -2.86 -4.44
C LEU A 120 -5.45 -3.74 -3.36
N PHE A 121 -5.83 -3.15 -2.22
CA PHE A 121 -6.42 -3.83 -1.08
C PHE A 121 -7.90 -3.48 -0.87
N ALA A 122 -8.54 -2.86 -1.86
CA ALA A 122 -9.94 -2.46 -1.77
C ALA A 122 -10.84 -3.66 -1.40
N GLY A 123 -11.66 -3.47 -0.36
CA GLY A 123 -12.54 -4.52 0.17
C GLY A 123 -11.81 -5.64 0.92
N ARG A 124 -10.53 -5.48 1.28
CA ARG A 124 -9.76 -6.41 2.11
C ARG A 124 -9.41 -5.79 3.45
N THR A 125 -9.02 -6.64 4.40
CA THR A 125 -8.39 -6.21 5.64
C THR A 125 -6.91 -6.57 5.56
N VAL A 126 -6.05 -5.62 5.90
CA VAL A 126 -4.60 -5.80 5.94
C VAL A 126 -4.16 -5.74 7.41
N ASP A 127 -3.38 -6.72 7.83
CA ASP A 127 -2.69 -6.73 9.11
C ASP A 127 -1.18 -6.53 8.91
N LEU A 128 -0.62 -5.62 9.70
CA LEU A 128 0.82 -5.44 9.84
C LEU A 128 1.23 -5.93 11.23
N ASP A 129 1.90 -7.07 11.32
CA ASP A 129 2.54 -7.49 12.57
C ASP A 129 4.00 -7.02 12.57
N LEU A 130 4.25 -5.92 13.26
CA LEU A 130 5.57 -5.30 13.32
C LEU A 130 6.56 -6.09 14.19
N VAL A 131 6.08 -6.98 15.06
CA VAL A 131 6.93 -7.80 15.93
C VAL A 131 7.34 -9.07 15.19
N ALA A 132 6.37 -9.74 14.56
CA ALA A 132 6.64 -10.93 13.75
C ALA A 132 7.25 -10.59 12.37
N GLY A 133 7.15 -9.33 11.94
CA GLY A 133 7.60 -8.90 10.62
C GLY A 133 6.75 -9.50 9.50
N THR A 134 5.43 -9.51 9.66
CA THR A 134 4.51 -10.11 8.69
C THR A 134 3.48 -9.10 8.18
N PHE A 135 3.13 -9.28 6.91
CA PHE A 135 2.04 -8.60 6.23
C PHE A 135 1.02 -9.63 5.83
N THR A 136 -0.22 -9.51 6.30
CA THR A 136 -1.27 -10.48 6.03
C THR A 136 -2.48 -9.83 5.39
N VAL A 137 -3.00 -10.44 4.33
CA VAL A 137 -4.26 -10.04 3.69
C VAL A 137 -5.35 -11.00 4.10
N HIS A 138 -6.48 -10.43 4.53
CA HIS A 138 -7.66 -11.18 4.92
C HIS A 138 -8.84 -10.84 4.02
N ARG A 139 -9.75 -11.82 3.86
CA ARG A 139 -11.11 -11.50 3.39
C ARG A 139 -11.73 -10.54 4.41
N THR A 140 -12.61 -9.64 3.96
CA THR A 140 -13.37 -8.75 4.86
C THR A 140 -13.94 -9.59 6.00
N THR A 141 -13.49 -9.30 7.21
CA THR A 141 -13.86 -10.05 8.40
C THR A 141 -14.25 -9.05 9.49
N PRO A 142 -15.29 -9.31 10.29
CA PRO A 142 -15.61 -8.50 11.47
C PRO A 142 -14.40 -8.26 12.38
N MET A 143 -14.39 -7.12 13.05
CA MET A 143 -13.35 -6.69 13.99
C MET A 143 -13.00 -7.77 15.03
N ILE A 144 -11.72 -7.84 15.41
CA ILE A 144 -11.28 -8.65 16.56
C ILE A 144 -11.93 -8.09 17.82
N GLU A 145 -12.59 -8.96 18.59
CA GLU A 145 -13.16 -8.61 19.89
C GLU A 145 -12.07 -8.13 20.86
N GLY A 146 -12.29 -6.98 21.50
CA GLY A 146 -11.34 -6.37 22.44
C GLY A 146 -10.20 -5.56 21.79
N ALA A 147 -10.13 -5.49 20.46
CA ALA A 147 -9.21 -4.58 19.79
C ALA A 147 -9.61 -3.12 20.05
N ARG A 148 -8.63 -2.28 20.39
CA ARG A 148 -8.80 -0.83 20.32
C ARG A 148 -8.80 -0.45 18.85
N ALA A 149 -9.88 0.14 18.39
CA ALA A 149 -10.01 0.66 17.03
C ALA A 149 -10.05 2.18 17.09
N VAL A 150 -9.38 2.83 16.14
CA VAL A 150 -9.59 4.23 15.85
C VAL A 150 -10.41 4.30 14.57
N ALA A 151 -11.57 4.95 14.64
CA ALA A 151 -12.37 5.19 13.45
C ALA A 151 -11.62 6.16 12.53
N PHE A 152 -11.66 5.86 11.24
CA PHE A 152 -11.12 6.73 10.19
C PHE A 152 -12.15 6.87 9.08
N ALA A 153 -12.10 7.99 8.37
CA ALA A 153 -12.76 8.17 7.09
C ALA A 153 -11.72 7.97 5.98
N THR A 154 -12.17 7.82 4.75
CA THR A 154 -11.29 7.85 3.58
C THR A 154 -11.57 9.12 2.78
N ASP A 155 -10.50 9.79 2.35
CA ASP A 155 -10.55 10.91 1.43
C ASP A 155 -9.68 10.55 0.23
N HIS A 156 -10.28 10.45 -0.97
CA HIS A 156 -9.61 9.88 -2.16
C HIS A 156 -8.93 8.53 -1.85
N GLY A 157 -9.63 7.64 -1.16
CA GLY A 157 -9.12 6.32 -0.77
C GLY A 157 -8.03 6.33 0.31
N ILE A 158 -7.58 7.49 0.80
CA ILE A 158 -6.52 7.62 1.80
C ILE A 158 -7.11 7.72 3.21
N PRO A 159 -6.67 6.92 4.19
CA PRO A 159 -7.21 6.94 5.55
C PRO A 159 -6.91 8.24 6.28
N ARG A 160 -7.96 8.87 6.83
CA ARG A 160 -7.93 10.09 7.62
C ARG A 160 -8.59 9.91 8.97
N MET A 161 -7.96 10.42 10.01
CA MET A 161 -8.40 10.27 11.39
C MET A 161 -8.24 11.58 12.15
N ALA A 162 -9.24 11.93 12.96
CA ALA A 162 -9.14 13.06 13.87
C ALA A 162 -8.13 12.77 14.98
N GLY A 163 -7.30 13.75 15.30
CA GLY A 163 -6.34 13.69 16.39
C GLY A 163 -6.17 15.03 17.09
N THR A 164 -5.25 15.07 18.06
CA THR A 164 -4.82 16.29 18.72
C THR A 164 -3.30 16.32 18.82
N ILE A 165 -2.70 17.48 18.57
CA ILE A 165 -1.29 17.78 18.83
C ILE A 165 -1.28 19.02 19.71
N ASP A 166 -0.70 18.92 20.92
CA ASP A 166 -0.68 20.02 21.89
C ASP A 166 -2.07 20.65 22.09
N ASP A 167 -3.08 19.80 22.34
CA ASP A 167 -4.50 20.15 22.49
C ASP A 167 -5.16 20.81 21.26
N THR A 168 -4.45 20.94 20.16
CA THR A 168 -4.99 21.48 18.90
C THR A 168 -5.57 20.35 18.06
N PRO A 169 -6.86 20.41 17.67
CA PRO A 169 -7.45 19.44 16.76
C PRO A 169 -6.74 19.45 15.41
N VAL A 170 -6.40 18.26 14.92
CA VAL A 170 -5.75 18.07 13.63
C VAL A 170 -6.40 16.92 12.87
N ASP A 171 -6.37 17.00 11.54
CA ASP A 171 -6.71 15.90 10.66
C ASP A 171 -5.41 15.16 10.30
N LEU A 172 -5.32 13.89 10.70
CA LEU A 172 -4.14 13.06 10.52
C LEU A 172 -4.37 12.10 9.35
N ARG A 173 -3.35 11.93 8.53
CA ARG A 173 -3.29 10.91 7.48
C ARG A 173 -2.42 9.75 7.94
N LEU A 174 -2.91 8.52 7.77
CA LEU A 174 -2.05 7.35 7.90
C LEU A 174 -1.30 7.15 6.59
N ASP A 175 0.01 7.40 6.62
CA ASP A 175 0.88 7.33 5.45
C ASP A 175 2.09 6.44 5.73
N THR A 176 2.01 5.17 5.33
CA THR A 176 3.11 4.22 5.47
C THR A 176 4.22 4.41 4.42
N GLY A 177 3.97 5.23 3.38
CA GLY A 177 4.94 5.59 2.35
C GLY A 177 5.75 6.86 2.67
N ALA A 178 5.34 7.63 3.68
CA ALA A 178 6.04 8.83 4.10
C ALA A 178 7.30 8.51 4.92
N SER A 179 8.48 8.75 4.33
CA SER A 179 9.73 8.80 5.10
C SER A 179 10.02 10.24 5.52
N LEU A 180 10.23 10.44 6.82
CA LEU A 180 10.71 11.72 7.38
C LEU A 180 12.26 11.80 7.39
N LEU A 181 12.94 10.77 6.88
CA LEU A 181 14.40 10.79 6.77
C LEU A 181 14.81 11.61 5.55
N PRO A 182 15.89 12.43 5.65
CA PRO A 182 16.37 13.21 4.54
C PRO A 182 16.74 12.30 3.37
N HIS A 183 16.27 12.65 2.18
CA HIS A 183 16.62 11.97 0.95
C HIS A 183 18.13 12.12 0.72
N PRO A 184 18.88 11.06 0.34
CA PRO A 184 20.33 11.17 0.13
C PRO A 184 20.74 12.14 -1.00
N SER A 185 19.80 12.62 -1.81
CA SER A 185 20.01 13.68 -2.81
C SER A 185 20.03 15.10 -2.23
N SER A 186 20.01 15.24 -0.90
CA SER A 186 20.14 16.51 -0.18
C SER A 186 21.47 16.68 0.57
N MET A 187 22.50 15.88 0.22
CA MET A 187 23.90 16.07 0.61
C MET A 187 24.79 16.28 -0.60
#